data_AF-U1QAM1-F1
#
_entry.id   AF-U1QAM1-F1
#
_cell.length_a   1.000
_cell.length_b   1.000
_cell.length_c   1.000
_cell.angle_alpha   90.00
_cell.angle_beta   90.00
_cell.angle_gamma   90.00
#
_symmetry.space_group_name_H-M   'P 1'
#
loop_
_entity.id
_entity.type
_entity.pdbx_description
1 polymer ?
#
loop_
_entity_poly.entity_id
_entity_poly.type
_entity_poly.pdbx_seq_one_letter_code
_entity_poly.pdbx_strand_id
1 'polypeptide(L)'
;MTVSEQATPLAEESAALDIGANNLVACTTTTGQQYLYEGRNLFDRFRSTTREIARLQSKLKEGRYSSQRIRRLYRKRTRRRDHAQAALCRNLIERLYDEGVDTVYIGGLTDVLDTHWSVETNAKTHNFWAFKQFTERLATTAEEYGIAVEVRSEAWTSQECPQCGSTDRTTRQQDTLTCPCGFEG
;
A
#
# COMPACT_ATOMS: atom_id res chain seq x y z
N MET A 1 24.21 14.90 -21.92
CA MET A 1 23.19 14.29 -21.04
C MET A 1 23.46 12.81 -21.04
N THR A 2 23.99 12.30 -19.93
CA THR A 2 24.27 10.88 -19.71
C THR A 2 22.96 10.14 -19.57
N VAL A 3 22.76 9.13 -20.41
CA VAL A 3 21.66 8.17 -20.32
C VAL A 3 21.89 7.37 -19.03
N SER A 4 20.91 7.35 -18.14
CA SER A 4 20.94 6.50 -16.94
C SER A 4 20.85 5.06 -17.41
N GLU A 5 21.89 4.26 -17.21
CA GLU A 5 21.81 2.80 -17.35
C GLU A 5 20.75 2.31 -16.36
N GLN A 6 19.62 1.83 -16.88
CA GLN A 6 18.64 1.10 -16.07
C GLN A 6 19.31 -0.21 -15.66
N ALA A 7 19.44 -0.43 -14.36
CA ALA A 7 19.97 -1.69 -13.86
C ALA A 7 18.95 -2.79 -14.19
N THR A 8 19.40 -3.90 -14.76
CA THR A 8 18.53 -5.05 -15.08
C THR A 8 18.58 -6.07 -13.92
N PRO A 9 17.46 -6.70 -13.53
CA PRO A 9 17.43 -7.73 -12.49
C PRO A 9 18.38 -8.91 -12.75
N LEU A 10 18.85 -9.54 -11.67
CA LEU A 10 19.85 -10.61 -11.68
C LEU A 10 19.26 -12.02 -11.97
N ALA A 11 17.95 -12.19 -11.89
CA ALA A 11 17.20 -13.43 -12.13
C ALA A 11 15.75 -13.12 -12.58
N GLU A 12 14.93 -14.15 -12.84
CA GLU A 12 13.50 -14.05 -13.20
C GLU A 12 12.61 -14.36 -11.97
N GLU A 13 12.83 -13.65 -10.85
CA GLU A 13 12.05 -13.83 -9.62
C GLU A 13 10.89 -12.82 -9.55
N SER A 14 9.88 -13.14 -8.76
CA SER A 14 8.69 -12.30 -8.58
C SER A 14 8.44 -11.99 -7.11
N ALA A 15 7.79 -10.86 -6.84
CA ALA A 15 7.35 -10.48 -5.51
C ALA A 15 5.87 -10.10 -5.47
N ALA A 16 5.15 -10.53 -4.45
CA ALA A 16 3.78 -10.16 -4.16
C ALA A 16 3.73 -9.18 -2.98
N LEU A 17 3.09 -8.04 -3.16
CA LEU A 17 2.96 -6.96 -2.17
C LEU A 17 1.50 -6.77 -1.77
N ASP A 18 1.24 -6.84 -0.46
CA ASP A 18 0.00 -6.37 0.16
C ASP A 18 0.24 -5.03 0.88
N ILE A 19 -0.65 -4.07 0.65
CA ILE A 19 -0.62 -2.73 1.24
C ILE A 19 -1.78 -2.61 2.22
N GLY A 20 -1.45 -2.75 3.50
CA GLY A 20 -2.46 -2.92 4.55
C GLY A 20 -2.75 -1.68 5.38
N ALA A 21 -3.84 -1.77 6.15
CA ALA A 21 -4.19 -0.78 7.17
C ALA A 21 -3.26 -0.86 8.40
N ASN A 22 -2.74 -2.05 8.72
CA ASN A 22 -1.90 -2.30 9.90
C ASN A 22 -0.40 -2.35 9.56
N ASN A 23 -0.05 -2.97 8.45
CA ASN A 23 1.30 -3.03 7.90
C ASN A 23 1.39 -2.10 6.70
N LEU A 24 2.51 -1.39 6.57
CA LEU A 24 2.76 -0.57 5.41
C LEU A 24 2.80 -1.45 4.14
N VAL A 25 3.74 -2.36 4.13
CA VAL A 25 3.87 -3.34 3.06
C VAL A 25 4.18 -4.67 3.71
N ALA A 26 3.44 -5.70 3.33
CA ALA A 26 3.86 -7.08 3.45
C ALA A 26 4.28 -7.54 2.05
N CYS A 27 5.49 -8.07 1.92
CA CYS A 27 6.05 -8.52 0.65
C CYS A 27 6.55 -9.95 0.82
N THR A 28 6.23 -10.81 -0.15
CA THR A 28 6.75 -12.18 -0.25
C THR A 28 7.36 -12.37 -1.63
N THR A 29 8.56 -12.93 -1.69
CA THR A 29 9.26 -13.22 -2.96
C THR A 29 9.18 -14.71 -3.30
N THR A 30 9.36 -15.05 -4.57
CA THR A 30 9.46 -16.45 -5.05
C THR A 30 10.69 -17.18 -4.51
N THR A 31 11.72 -16.44 -4.09
CA THR A 31 12.88 -16.97 -3.34
C THR A 31 12.54 -17.35 -1.89
N GLY A 32 11.33 -17.03 -1.42
CA GLY A 32 10.85 -17.32 -0.07
C GLY A 32 11.17 -16.24 0.97
N GLN A 33 11.75 -15.09 0.58
CA GLN A 33 11.96 -13.98 1.51
C GLN A 33 10.65 -13.26 1.83
N GLN A 34 10.59 -12.70 3.04
CA GLN A 34 9.45 -11.94 3.53
C GLN A 34 9.91 -10.61 4.11
N TYR A 35 9.28 -9.52 3.68
CA TYR A 35 9.53 -8.18 4.19
C TYR A 35 8.27 -7.59 4.79
N LEU A 36 8.41 -7.04 5.99
CA LEU A 36 7.34 -6.38 6.70
C LEU A 36 7.76 -4.96 7.07
N TYR A 37 7.01 -3.98 6.56
CA TYR A 37 7.17 -2.58 6.93
C TYR A 37 6.02 -2.19 7.83
N GLU A 38 6.28 -1.79 9.08
CA GLU A 38 5.21 -1.41 10.01
C GLU A 38 4.81 0.07 9.89
N GLY A 39 3.50 0.34 9.92
CA GLY A 39 2.95 1.71 9.77
C GLY A 39 2.48 2.36 11.05
N ARG A 40 2.37 1.61 12.15
CA ARG A 40 1.62 2.02 13.34
C ARG A 40 2.10 3.36 13.92
N ASN A 41 3.40 3.49 14.18
CA ASN A 41 3.98 4.72 14.73
C ASN A 41 3.84 5.94 13.79
N LEU A 42 3.94 5.72 12.48
CA LEU A 42 3.77 6.77 11.48
C LEU A 42 2.30 7.21 11.40
N PHE A 43 1.39 6.24 11.47
CA PHE A 43 -0.04 6.47 11.50
C PHE A 43 -0.48 7.21 12.77
N ASP A 44 0.05 6.86 13.94
CA ASP A 44 -0.26 7.55 15.19
C ASP A 44 0.17 9.02 15.16
N ARG A 45 1.34 9.31 14.60
CA ARG A 45 1.82 10.68 14.36
C ARG A 45 0.93 11.42 13.36
N PHE A 46 0.47 10.74 12.31
CA PHE A 46 -0.47 11.28 11.33
C PHE A 46 -1.81 11.63 11.99
N ARG A 47 -2.39 10.72 12.79
CA ARG A 47 -3.63 10.96 13.55
C ARG A 47 -3.47 12.10 14.53
N SER A 48 -2.39 12.13 15.31
CA SER A 48 -2.12 13.21 16.26
C SER A 48 -2.10 14.58 15.58
N THR A 49 -1.38 14.70 14.45
CA THR A 49 -1.34 15.94 13.67
C THR A 49 -2.71 16.31 13.10
N THR A 50 -3.49 15.32 12.67
CA THR A 50 -4.84 15.51 12.12
C THR A 50 -5.83 16.00 13.19
N ARG A 51 -5.78 15.43 14.40
CA ARG A 51 -6.59 15.89 15.53
C ARG A 51 -6.24 17.32 15.94
N GLU A 52 -4.95 17.66 15.95
CA GLU A 52 -4.52 19.04 16.24
C GLU A 52 -5.01 20.03 15.17
N ILE A 53 -4.99 19.65 13.88
CA ILE A 53 -5.56 20.46 12.81
C ILE A 53 -7.06 20.69 13.05
N ALA A 54 -7.84 19.64 13.31
CA ALA A 54 -9.28 19.75 13.57
C ALA A 54 -9.57 20.64 14.79
N ARG A 55 -8.82 20.46 15.88
CA ARG A 55 -8.91 21.29 17.10
C ARG A 55 -8.59 22.76 16.83
N LEU A 56 -7.70 23.07 15.89
CA LEU A 56 -7.39 24.45 15.51
C LEU A 56 -8.44 25.01 14.56
N GLN A 57 -8.99 24.19 13.66
CA GLN A 57 -10.07 24.59 12.76
C GLN A 57 -11.35 24.95 13.53
N SER A 58 -11.70 24.20 14.59
CA SER A 58 -12.87 24.50 15.43
C SER A 58 -12.75 25.82 16.21
N LYS A 59 -11.55 26.39 16.30
CA LYS A 59 -11.28 27.69 16.95
C LYS A 59 -11.22 28.85 15.95
N LEU A 60 -11.44 28.60 14.66
CA LEU A 60 -11.47 29.66 13.65
C LEU A 60 -12.78 30.44 13.75
N LYS A 61 -12.71 31.74 13.44
CA LYS A 61 -13.89 32.57 13.27
C LYS A 61 -14.71 32.08 12.07
N GLU A 62 -16.01 32.31 12.11
CA GLU A 62 -16.91 32.02 10.99
C GLU A 62 -16.40 32.65 9.68
N GLY A 63 -16.54 31.92 8.58
CA GLY A 63 -16.00 32.30 7.26
C GLY A 63 -14.49 32.09 7.09
N ARG A 64 -13.76 31.61 8.12
CA ARG A 64 -12.32 31.34 8.02
C ARG A 64 -12.02 29.84 8.03
N TYR A 65 -11.46 29.34 6.93
CA TYR A 65 -11.16 27.91 6.73
C TYR A 65 -9.74 27.48 7.15
N SER A 66 -8.82 28.42 7.37
CA SER A 66 -7.43 28.11 7.70
C SER A 66 -6.66 29.22 8.42
N SER A 67 -5.48 28.85 8.94
CA SER A 67 -4.49 29.74 9.54
C SER A 67 -3.07 29.36 9.13
N GLN A 68 -2.09 30.23 9.35
CA GLN A 68 -0.68 29.90 9.06
C GLN A 68 -0.21 28.66 9.83
N ARG A 69 -0.65 28.50 11.08
CA ARG A 69 -0.35 27.31 11.90
C ARG A 69 -0.96 26.05 11.30
N ILE A 70 -2.24 26.10 10.90
CA ILE A 70 -2.92 24.97 10.25
C ILE A 70 -2.21 24.57 8.95
N ARG A 71 -1.86 25.53 8.08
CA ARG A 71 -1.11 25.27 6.84
C ARG A 71 0.27 24.66 7.10
N ARG A 72 0.96 25.06 8.18
CA ARG A 72 2.25 24.45 8.58
C ARG A 72 2.06 23.00 9.03
N LEU A 73 0.99 22.69 9.77
CA LEU A 73 0.68 21.33 10.21
C LEU A 73 0.32 20.42 9.04
N TYR A 74 -0.49 20.89 8.09
CA TYR A 74 -0.74 20.14 6.85
C TYR A 74 0.56 19.82 6.10
N ARG A 75 1.42 20.82 5.85
CA ARG A 75 2.73 20.61 5.20
C ARG A 75 3.61 19.62 5.96
N LYS A 76 3.67 19.74 7.29
CA LYS A 76 4.45 18.84 8.15
C LYS A 76 3.93 17.41 8.08
N ARG A 77 2.61 17.21 8.09
CA ARG A 77 1.95 15.91 7.97
C ARG A 77 2.27 15.26 6.63
N THR A 78 2.07 15.99 5.53
CA THR A 78 2.34 15.51 4.17
C THR A 78 3.81 15.15 3.97
N ARG A 79 4.75 16.04 4.31
CA ARG A 79 6.20 15.77 4.17
C ARG A 79 6.67 14.52 4.92
N ARG A 80 6.13 14.29 6.13
CA ARG A 80 6.48 13.10 6.91
C ARG A 80 6.00 11.81 6.26
N ARG A 81 4.77 11.81 5.76
CA ARG A 81 4.21 10.69 4.99
C ARG A 81 5.06 10.43 3.75
N ASP A 82 5.28 11.46 2.93
CA ASP A 82 5.99 11.31 1.65
C ASP A 82 7.44 10.83 1.85
N HIS A 83 8.11 11.31 2.91
CA HIS A 83 9.45 10.85 3.25
C HIS A 83 9.46 9.38 3.68
N ALA A 84 8.51 8.95 4.53
CA ALA A 84 8.40 7.56 4.94
C ALA A 84 8.11 6.63 3.75
N GLN A 85 7.22 7.05 2.84
CA GLN A 85 6.90 6.31 1.62
C GLN A 85 8.10 6.23 0.67
N ALA A 86 8.84 7.33 0.45
CA ALA A 86 10.05 7.29 -0.37
C ALA A 86 11.11 6.34 0.19
N ALA A 87 11.37 6.42 1.50
CA ALA A 87 12.35 5.57 2.16
C ALA A 87 11.95 4.09 2.07
N LEU A 88 10.67 3.78 2.27
CA LEU A 88 10.14 2.43 2.12
C LEU A 88 10.29 1.93 0.68
N CYS A 89 9.81 2.69 -0.31
CA CYS A 89 9.88 2.27 -1.72
C CYS A 89 11.32 2.01 -2.13
N ARG A 90 12.25 2.93 -1.84
CA ARG A 90 13.66 2.73 -2.17
C ARG A 90 14.21 1.47 -1.50
N ASN A 91 14.02 1.32 -0.18
CA ASN A 91 14.58 0.18 0.53
C ASN A 91 14.01 -1.17 0.06
N LEU A 92 12.71 -1.22 -0.22
CA LEU A 92 12.08 -2.44 -0.72
C LEU A 92 12.61 -2.78 -2.11
N ILE A 93 12.58 -1.83 -3.04
CA ILE A 93 13.02 -2.07 -4.42
C ILE A 93 14.51 -2.45 -4.48
N GLU A 94 15.38 -1.82 -3.66
CA GLU A 94 16.79 -2.22 -3.54
C GLU A 94 16.94 -3.69 -3.15
N ARG A 95 16.20 -4.15 -2.12
CA ARG A 95 16.23 -5.54 -1.68
C ARG A 95 15.74 -6.50 -2.75
N LEU A 96 14.64 -6.14 -3.44
CA LEU A 96 14.07 -6.96 -4.51
C LEU A 96 15.03 -7.07 -5.70
N TYR A 97 15.70 -5.97 -6.04
CA TYR A 97 16.73 -5.95 -7.07
C TYR A 97 17.89 -6.89 -6.71
N ASP A 98 18.40 -6.81 -5.47
CA ASP A 98 19.50 -7.65 -4.98
C ASP A 98 19.12 -9.15 -4.97
N GLU A 99 17.83 -9.47 -4.85
CA GLU A 99 17.29 -10.83 -4.95
C GLU A 99 17.06 -11.30 -6.39
N GLY A 100 17.23 -10.43 -7.39
CA GLY A 100 16.94 -10.76 -8.78
C GLY A 100 15.45 -10.81 -9.10
N VAL A 101 14.62 -10.03 -8.40
CA VAL A 101 13.21 -9.86 -8.75
C VAL A 101 13.07 -8.95 -9.95
N ASP A 102 12.34 -9.39 -10.98
CA ASP A 102 12.04 -8.60 -12.18
C ASP A 102 10.61 -8.07 -12.22
N THR A 103 9.70 -8.68 -11.45
CA THR A 103 8.27 -8.37 -11.49
C THR A 103 7.69 -8.30 -10.08
N VAL A 104 6.99 -7.21 -9.80
CA VAL A 104 6.30 -6.93 -8.55
C VAL A 104 4.80 -6.88 -8.80
N TYR A 105 4.07 -7.81 -8.19
CA TYR A 105 2.61 -7.85 -8.18
C TYR A 105 2.09 -7.13 -6.95
N ILE A 106 1.23 -6.13 -7.13
CA ILE A 106 0.58 -5.41 -6.04
C ILE A 106 -0.87 -5.87 -5.94
N GLY A 107 -1.25 -6.37 -4.76
CA GLY A 107 -2.63 -6.61 -4.37
C GLY A 107 -3.45 -5.33 -4.51
N GLY A 108 -4.32 -5.32 -5.53
CA GLY A 108 -5.15 -4.19 -5.87
C GLY A 108 -6.26 -4.06 -4.84
N LEU A 109 -6.24 -2.97 -4.09
CA LEU A 109 -7.34 -2.51 -3.24
C LEU A 109 -8.53 -2.00 -4.09
N THR A 110 -8.85 -2.65 -5.21
CA THR A 110 -9.84 -2.18 -6.17
C THR A 110 -11.25 -2.13 -5.57
N ASP A 111 -11.55 -2.98 -4.58
CA ASP A 111 -12.80 -2.93 -3.80
C ASP A 111 -12.78 -1.92 -2.64
N VAL A 112 -11.63 -1.32 -2.31
CA VAL A 112 -11.43 -0.53 -1.08
C VAL A 112 -11.82 0.95 -1.26
N LEU A 113 -12.08 1.37 -2.50
CA LEU A 113 -12.61 2.70 -2.80
C LEU A 113 -14.13 2.78 -2.65
N ASP A 114 -14.85 1.66 -2.66
CA ASP A 114 -16.32 1.63 -2.71
C ASP A 114 -17.04 1.17 -1.43
N THR A 115 -16.35 0.54 -0.45
CA THR A 115 -17.05 -0.05 0.71
C THR A 115 -17.01 0.79 2.00
N HIS A 116 -18.06 0.63 2.81
CA HIS A 116 -18.28 1.27 4.11
C HIS A 116 -17.31 0.79 5.20
N TRP A 117 -16.02 1.08 5.06
CA TRP A 117 -15.03 0.77 6.08
C TRP A 117 -15.10 1.72 7.28
N SER A 118 -14.59 1.27 8.44
CA SER A 118 -14.50 2.11 9.63
C SER A 118 -13.76 3.43 9.33
N VAL A 119 -14.11 4.51 10.03
CA VAL A 119 -13.41 5.81 9.92
C VAL A 119 -11.90 5.66 10.10
N GLU A 120 -11.48 4.72 10.96
CA GLU A 120 -10.06 4.44 11.18
C GLU A 120 -9.40 3.77 9.97
N THR A 121 -10.05 2.77 9.36
CA THR A 121 -9.54 2.13 8.16
C THR A 121 -9.48 3.11 6.99
N ASN A 122 -10.50 3.94 6.80
CA ASN A 122 -10.49 5.00 5.79
C ASN A 122 -9.38 6.05 6.05
N ALA A 123 -9.12 6.38 7.31
CA ALA A 123 -8.00 7.26 7.65
C ALA A 123 -6.64 6.62 7.33
N LYS A 124 -6.49 5.30 7.49
CA LYS A 124 -5.29 4.55 7.14
C LYS A 124 -5.14 4.48 5.61
N THR A 125 -6.11 3.92 4.91
CA THR A 125 -6.01 3.57 3.49
C THR A 125 -6.13 4.75 2.53
N HIS A 126 -7.02 5.70 2.81
CA HIS A 126 -7.23 6.83 1.89
C HIS A 126 -6.38 8.04 2.25
N ASN A 127 -6.32 8.38 3.54
CA ASN A 127 -5.69 9.63 3.97
C ASN A 127 -4.20 9.50 4.31
N PHE A 128 -3.83 8.45 5.04
CA PHE A 128 -2.44 8.22 5.43
C PHE A 128 -1.65 7.61 4.28
N TRP A 129 -2.21 6.64 3.58
CA TRP A 129 -1.54 6.00 2.45
C TRP A 129 -1.58 6.81 1.17
N ALA A 130 -2.70 7.47 0.90
CA ALA A 130 -2.97 7.99 -0.45
C ALA A 130 -2.60 6.93 -1.50
N PHE A 131 -3.18 5.73 -1.38
CA PHE A 131 -2.79 4.50 -2.06
C PHE A 131 -2.27 4.71 -3.48
N LYS A 132 -3.04 5.40 -4.31
CA LYS A 132 -2.64 5.77 -5.68
C LYS A 132 -1.25 6.44 -5.77
N GLN A 133 -0.99 7.46 -4.95
CA GLN A 133 0.31 8.16 -4.90
C GLN A 133 1.44 7.25 -4.43
N PHE A 134 1.14 6.31 -3.52
CA PHE A 134 2.11 5.34 -3.05
C PHE A 134 2.46 4.33 -4.14
N THR A 135 1.45 3.76 -4.82
CA THR A 135 1.64 2.83 -5.95
C THR A 135 2.40 3.49 -7.09
N GLU A 136 2.05 4.73 -7.45
CA GLU A 136 2.79 5.51 -8.46
C GLU A 136 4.26 5.70 -8.06
N ARG A 137 4.54 6.05 -6.80
CA ARG A 137 5.91 6.21 -6.30
C ARG A 137 6.70 4.90 -6.32
N LEU A 138 6.06 3.81 -5.92
CA LEU A 138 6.67 2.49 -5.94
C LEU A 138 7.02 2.09 -7.39
N ALA A 139 6.10 2.29 -8.33
CA ALA A 139 6.32 2.04 -9.76
C ALA A 139 7.47 2.89 -10.33
N THR A 140 7.50 4.19 -10.05
CA THR A 140 8.64 5.05 -10.45
C THR A 140 9.96 4.56 -9.86
N THR A 141 9.96 4.12 -8.60
CA THR A 141 11.18 3.61 -7.95
C THR A 141 11.62 2.29 -8.59
N ALA A 142 10.69 1.40 -8.90
CA ALA A 142 10.95 0.11 -9.54
C ALA A 142 11.51 0.25 -10.96
N GLU A 143 10.99 1.22 -11.72
CA GLU A 143 11.46 1.54 -13.08
C GLU A 143 12.95 1.92 -13.12
N GLU A 144 13.47 2.56 -12.07
CA GLU A 144 14.90 2.88 -11.94
C GLU A 144 15.79 1.61 -11.89
N TYR A 145 15.22 0.47 -11.48
CA TYR A 145 15.88 -0.84 -11.39
C TYR A 145 15.40 -1.85 -12.44
N GLY A 146 14.68 -1.39 -13.46
CA GLY A 146 14.15 -2.30 -14.49
C GLY A 146 13.14 -3.32 -13.97
N ILE A 147 12.53 -3.08 -12.81
CA ILE A 147 11.52 -3.97 -12.22
C ILE A 147 10.13 -3.55 -12.69
N ALA A 148 9.40 -4.47 -13.31
CA ALA A 148 8.02 -4.27 -13.72
C ALA A 148 7.08 -4.26 -12.50
N VAL A 149 6.08 -3.37 -12.50
CA VAL A 149 5.05 -3.33 -11.45
C VAL A 149 3.68 -3.56 -12.06
N GLU A 150 2.99 -4.58 -11.57
CA GLU A 150 1.67 -4.97 -12.03
C GLU A 150 0.65 -4.91 -10.88
N VAL A 151 -0.37 -4.06 -11.02
CA VAL A 151 -1.48 -4.02 -10.05
C VAL A 151 -2.50 -5.08 -10.46
N ARG A 152 -2.77 -6.04 -9.57
CA ARG A 152 -3.73 -7.14 -9.80
C ARG A 152 -4.86 -7.04 -8.78
N SER A 153 -6.11 -6.94 -9.22
CA SER A 153 -7.25 -6.97 -8.29
C SER A 153 -7.34 -8.35 -7.63
N GLU A 154 -7.39 -8.39 -6.29
CA GLU A 154 -7.51 -9.63 -5.51
C GLU A 154 -8.87 -10.34 -5.65
N ALA A 155 -9.81 -9.72 -6.36
CA ALA A 155 -11.15 -10.25 -6.59
C ALA A 155 -11.15 -11.69 -7.15
N TRP A 156 -10.11 -12.07 -7.90
CA TRP A 156 -10.04 -13.37 -8.58
C TRP A 156 -9.16 -14.40 -7.88
N THR A 157 -8.02 -13.99 -7.31
CA THR A 157 -7.10 -14.92 -6.63
C THR A 157 -7.62 -15.36 -5.26
N SER A 158 -8.40 -14.50 -4.61
CA SER A 158 -8.94 -14.81 -3.30
C SER A 158 -10.24 -15.63 -3.32
N GLN A 159 -10.71 -15.97 -4.52
CA GLN A 159 -11.86 -16.83 -4.74
C GLN A 159 -11.46 -18.19 -5.34
N GLU A 160 -10.19 -18.41 -5.66
CA GLU A 160 -9.76 -19.71 -6.16
C GLU A 160 -9.79 -20.75 -5.04
N CYS A 161 -10.65 -21.75 -5.19
CA CYS A 161 -10.68 -22.88 -4.27
C CYS A 161 -9.38 -23.69 -4.39
N PRO A 162 -8.57 -23.83 -3.33
CA PRO A 162 -7.31 -24.58 -3.40
C PRO A 162 -7.52 -26.07 -3.69
N GLN A 163 -8.73 -26.59 -3.48
CA GLN A 163 -9.07 -27.98 -3.75
C GLN A 163 -9.47 -28.24 -5.20
N CYS A 164 -10.17 -27.31 -5.86
CA CYS A 164 -10.74 -27.56 -7.20
C CYS A 164 -10.45 -26.49 -8.25
N GLY A 165 -9.70 -25.44 -7.90
CA GLY A 165 -9.35 -24.33 -8.79
C GLY A 165 -10.53 -23.46 -9.22
N SER A 166 -11.73 -23.68 -8.68
CA SER A 166 -12.91 -22.90 -9.06
C SER A 166 -12.86 -21.51 -8.44
N THR A 167 -13.00 -20.48 -9.26
CA THR A 167 -13.16 -19.08 -8.85
C THR A 167 -14.63 -18.66 -8.78
N ASP A 168 -15.46 -19.13 -9.73
CA ASP A 168 -16.81 -18.58 -9.93
C ASP A 168 -17.87 -19.19 -9.00
N ARG A 169 -17.50 -20.25 -8.28
CA ARG A 169 -18.43 -21.02 -7.43
C ARG A 169 -18.13 -20.87 -5.94
N THR A 170 -17.09 -20.13 -5.57
CA THR A 170 -16.73 -19.96 -4.16
C THR A 170 -17.52 -18.82 -3.53
N THR A 171 -17.75 -18.92 -2.22
CA THR A 171 -18.34 -17.85 -1.41
C THR A 171 -17.34 -17.47 -0.35
N ARG A 172 -16.90 -16.21 -0.35
CA ARG A 172 -15.98 -15.67 0.65
C ARG A 172 -16.73 -14.77 1.64
N GLN A 173 -16.53 -15.02 2.93
CA GLN A 173 -17.01 -14.17 4.02
C GLN A 173 -15.84 -13.87 4.96
N GLN A 174 -15.35 -12.63 4.95
CA GLN A 174 -14.17 -12.21 5.72
C GLN A 174 -12.96 -13.12 5.40
N ASP A 175 -12.48 -13.86 6.40
CA ASP A 175 -11.33 -14.75 6.30
C ASP A 175 -11.70 -16.17 5.83
N THR A 176 -13.00 -16.47 5.64
CA THR A 176 -13.49 -17.81 5.28
C THR A 176 -13.84 -17.90 3.80
N LEU A 177 -13.36 -18.95 3.12
CA LEU A 177 -13.69 -19.34 1.75
C LEU A 177 -14.38 -20.71 1.75
N THR A 178 -15.59 -20.74 1.22
CA THR A 178 -16.36 -21.98 1.03
C THR A 178 -16.52 -22.28 -0.45
N CYS A 179 -16.46 -23.57 -0.82
CA CYS A 179 -16.64 -24.04 -2.17
C CYS A 179 -17.63 -25.21 -2.24
N PRO A 180 -18.53 -25.27 -3.24
CA PRO A 180 -19.40 -26.42 -3.49
C PRO A 180 -18.67 -27.75 -3.72
N CYS A 181 -17.35 -27.75 -3.94
CA CYS A 181 -16.55 -28.97 -3.97
C CYS A 181 -16.30 -29.58 -2.57
N GLY A 182 -16.76 -28.91 -1.50
CA GLY A 182 -16.58 -29.34 -0.12
C GLY A 182 -15.38 -28.71 0.61
N PHE A 183 -14.71 -27.72 0.01
CA PHE A 183 -13.65 -26.97 0.70
C PHE A 183 -14.26 -25.88 1.59
N GLU A 184 -13.76 -25.77 2.82
CA GLU A 184 -14.06 -24.72 3.79
C GLU A 184 -12.76 -24.42 4.56
N GLY A 185 -12.30 -23.16 4.51
CA GLY A 185 -11.04 -22.72 5.11
C GLY A 185 -10.98 -21.23 5.33
#